data_AF-A0A0E3L245-F1
#
_entry.id   AF-A0A0E3L245-F1
#
_cell.length_a   1.000
_cell.length_b   1.000
_cell.length_c   1.000
_cell.angle_alpha   90.00
_cell.angle_beta   90.00
_cell.angle_gamma   90.00
#
_symmetry.space_group_name_H-M   'P 1'
#
loop_
_entity.id
_entity.type
_entity.pdbx_description
1 polymer ?
#
loop_
_entity_poly.entity_id
_entity_poly.type
_entity_poly.pdbx_seq_one_letter_code
_entity_poly.pdbx_strand_id
1 'polypeptide(L)'
;MISLEAQLKERTSLVNFDPICTVKQLWDAAIAHHKDGDFDTNAMTDIYQRVDPRLTYQDIANVISAVYADTYWSGVQMDPGVLVKHMVQALGVTRDDAQVYANKAMSQWRGMLTRKYTSDSGVIPVDNCCLGIDLLCNRDGAFDTDELIINWNSTYWNTPQKGKNYFAVRCQNLSFKGLITPKVQMFYTQAGFNTPPTEWHQVYTLKDQKTKGDILIKGKKIGQLDEGDRGASESFILDFVPTTDSNHFCAIAAVSSEFFDNNPLTKHDNWSTSTWIMYNGAAAWHNLDAQKSVESSLKFYNQDGRPEKFSFEAHCKKVPEGTVIALNFKDSKLHDANSGNVKITRGYQFVSTEATVPANHKGELKVLINTPDGELLPEGASVEVRMLWLLDHTHDRYLDAADMLCAHEDARALRTIKMPMGNFIFTGIQSDILSPSSLQKI
;
A
#
# COMPACT_ATOMS: atom_id res chain seq x y z
N MET A 1 55.82 3.61 23.68
CA MET A 1 55.79 2.23 23.17
C MET A 1 54.38 1.70 23.34
N ILE A 2 53.50 1.99 22.37
CA ILE A 2 52.23 1.29 22.24
C ILE A 2 52.60 -0.14 21.87
N SER A 3 52.14 -1.11 22.66
CA SER A 3 52.59 -2.50 22.57
C SER A 3 52.43 -3.01 21.14
N LEU A 4 53.51 -3.56 20.59
CA LEU A 4 53.54 -4.28 19.32
C LEU A 4 52.48 -5.41 19.30
N GLU A 5 52.04 -5.89 20.49
CA GLU A 5 50.97 -6.87 20.65
C GLU A 5 49.57 -6.34 20.28
N ALA A 6 49.32 -5.03 20.44
CA ALA A 6 48.06 -4.43 20.00
C ALA A 6 47.99 -4.34 18.47
N GLN A 7 49.12 -4.01 17.82
CA GLN A 7 49.25 -4.01 16.37
C GLN A 7 49.34 -5.43 15.77
N LEU A 8 49.83 -6.41 16.53
CA LEU A 8 49.78 -7.83 16.14
C LEU A 8 48.37 -8.41 16.33
N LYS A 9 47.58 -7.98 17.31
CA LYS A 9 46.15 -8.34 17.38
C LYS A 9 45.34 -7.83 16.20
N GLU A 10 45.69 -6.65 15.67
CA GLU A 10 45.13 -6.10 14.42
C GLU A 10 45.66 -6.79 13.15
N ARG A 11 46.86 -7.38 13.17
CA ARG A 11 47.43 -8.07 11.99
C ARG A 11 47.22 -9.58 11.95
N THR A 12 46.80 -10.20 13.05
CA THR A 12 46.50 -11.64 13.11
C THR A 12 45.01 -11.93 12.86
N SER A 13 44.18 -10.92 12.54
CA SER A 13 42.80 -11.11 12.07
C SER A 13 42.70 -11.44 10.57
N LEU A 14 43.84 -11.60 9.86
CA LEU A 14 43.90 -12.10 8.48
C LEU A 14 43.70 -13.64 8.39
N VAL A 15 42.96 -14.25 9.31
CA VAL A 15 42.74 -15.70 9.36
C VAL A 15 41.26 -16.00 9.56
N ASN A 16 40.66 -16.55 8.50
CA ASN A 16 39.33 -17.13 8.37
C ASN A 16 38.14 -16.17 8.48
N PHE A 17 37.92 -15.37 7.44
CA PHE A 17 36.53 -15.10 7.09
C PHE A 17 35.98 -16.35 6.40
N ASP A 18 35.04 -17.02 7.05
CA ASP A 18 34.31 -18.11 6.39
C ASP A 18 33.70 -17.57 5.09
N PRO A 19 33.99 -18.21 3.94
CA PRO A 19 33.51 -17.74 2.66
C PRO A 19 31.98 -17.82 2.59
N ILE A 20 31.38 -16.83 1.96
CA ILE A 20 29.94 -16.75 1.70
C ILE A 20 29.66 -17.43 0.36
N CYS A 21 29.23 -18.69 0.42
CA CYS A 21 29.07 -19.54 -0.76
C CYS A 21 27.62 -19.65 -1.24
N THR A 22 26.66 -19.12 -0.49
CA THR A 22 25.22 -19.22 -0.77
C THR A 22 24.50 -17.91 -0.52
N VAL A 23 23.36 -17.71 -1.19
CA VAL A 23 22.50 -16.54 -0.96
C VAL A 23 22.04 -16.48 0.50
N LYS A 24 21.75 -17.61 1.15
CA LYS A 24 21.35 -17.61 2.57
C LYS A 24 22.45 -17.09 3.49
N GLN A 25 23.71 -17.50 3.28
CA GLN A 25 24.85 -16.95 4.02
C GLN A 25 25.03 -15.45 3.79
N LEU A 26 24.70 -14.95 2.59
CA LEU A 26 24.69 -13.52 2.27
C LEU A 26 23.69 -12.77 3.14
N TRP A 27 22.46 -13.29 3.25
CA TRP A 27 21.42 -12.76 4.14
C TRP A 27 21.85 -12.78 5.61
N ASP A 28 22.38 -13.91 6.08
CA ASP A 28 22.81 -14.07 7.47
C ASP A 28 23.92 -13.07 7.83
N ALA A 29 24.88 -12.86 6.94
CA ALA A 29 25.93 -11.87 7.12
C ALA A 29 25.35 -10.43 7.17
N ALA A 30 24.49 -10.06 6.22
CA ALA A 30 23.89 -8.72 6.20
C ALA A 30 23.04 -8.45 7.45
N ILE A 31 22.25 -9.42 7.89
CA ILE A 31 21.43 -9.31 9.11
C ILE A 31 22.32 -9.18 10.35
N ALA A 32 23.44 -9.91 10.42
CA ALA A 32 24.39 -9.78 11.52
C ALA A 32 24.96 -8.36 11.60
N HIS A 33 25.48 -7.84 10.48
CA HIS A 33 25.98 -6.46 10.42
C HIS A 33 24.91 -5.43 10.81
N HIS A 34 23.68 -5.58 10.34
CA HIS A 34 22.59 -4.67 10.69
C HIS A 34 22.31 -4.68 12.20
N LYS A 35 22.31 -5.86 12.82
CA LYS A 35 22.13 -6.02 14.28
C LYS A 35 23.29 -5.43 15.08
N ASP A 36 24.49 -5.47 14.54
CA ASP A 36 25.68 -4.86 15.12
C ASP A 36 25.71 -3.32 14.94
N GLY A 37 24.77 -2.77 14.16
CA GLY A 37 24.62 -1.34 13.92
C GLY A 37 25.55 -0.79 12.84
N ASP A 38 26.10 -1.65 11.99
CA ASP A 38 26.96 -1.25 10.89
C ASP A 38 26.18 -0.47 9.83
N PHE A 39 26.87 0.45 9.14
CA PHE A 39 26.32 1.05 7.93
C PHE A 39 26.29 0.03 6.79
N ASP A 40 25.27 0.13 5.95
CA ASP A 40 25.05 -0.73 4.79
C ASP A 40 26.28 -0.82 3.86
N THR A 41 26.99 0.28 3.65
CA THR A 41 28.23 0.33 2.85
C THR A 41 29.37 -0.47 3.47
N ASN A 42 29.55 -0.43 4.80
CA ASN A 42 30.55 -1.24 5.50
C ASN A 42 30.22 -2.73 5.42
N ALA A 43 28.95 -3.07 5.69
CA ALA A 43 28.45 -4.43 5.57
C ALA A 43 28.65 -4.97 4.14
N MET A 44 28.33 -4.16 3.14
CA MET A 44 28.47 -4.50 1.72
C MET A 44 29.93 -4.76 1.34
N THR A 45 30.88 -3.94 1.83
CA THR A 45 32.32 -4.16 1.61
C THR A 45 32.83 -5.43 2.29
N ASP A 46 32.49 -5.69 3.56
CA ASP A 46 32.93 -6.91 4.26
C ASP A 46 32.39 -8.17 3.57
N ILE A 47 31.09 -8.17 3.29
CA ILE A 47 30.41 -9.28 2.61
C ILE A 47 31.08 -9.56 1.27
N TYR A 48 31.32 -8.53 0.45
CA TYR A 48 31.90 -8.70 -0.87
C TYR A 48 33.30 -9.35 -0.84
N GLN A 49 34.13 -9.02 0.15
CA GLN A 49 35.47 -9.62 0.30
C GLN A 49 35.43 -11.14 0.58
N ARG A 50 34.27 -11.65 0.99
CA ARG A 50 34.07 -13.04 1.43
C ARG A 50 33.20 -13.83 0.45
N VAL A 51 32.57 -13.16 -0.50
CA VAL A 51 31.60 -13.75 -1.43
C VAL A 51 32.30 -14.65 -2.47
N ASP A 52 31.77 -15.86 -2.62
CA ASP A 52 32.15 -16.79 -3.69
C ASP A 52 31.79 -16.20 -5.08
N PRO A 53 32.64 -16.37 -6.10
CA PRO A 53 32.40 -15.81 -7.45
C PRO A 53 31.10 -16.24 -8.13
N ARG A 54 30.41 -17.28 -7.64
CA ARG A 54 29.09 -17.71 -8.14
C ARG A 54 27.94 -16.80 -7.69
N LEU A 55 28.12 -16.02 -6.63
CA LEU A 55 27.15 -15.00 -6.23
C LEU A 55 27.46 -13.69 -6.94
N THR A 56 26.42 -12.94 -7.24
CA THR A 56 26.50 -11.77 -8.12
C THR A 56 26.30 -10.46 -7.36
N TYR A 57 26.69 -9.35 -7.98
CA TYR A 57 26.33 -8.01 -7.49
C TYR A 57 24.82 -7.81 -7.36
N GLN A 58 24.01 -8.50 -8.18
CA GLN A 58 22.56 -8.50 -8.05
C GLN A 58 22.10 -9.17 -6.74
N ASP A 59 22.76 -10.25 -6.31
CA ASP A 59 22.43 -10.91 -5.04
C ASP A 59 22.74 -10.00 -3.86
N ILE A 60 23.88 -9.30 -3.90
CA ILE A 60 24.26 -8.30 -2.89
C ILE A 60 23.24 -7.16 -2.87
N ALA A 61 22.88 -6.61 -4.03
CA ALA A 61 21.87 -5.55 -4.12
C ALA A 61 20.51 -5.99 -3.55
N ASN A 62 20.06 -7.21 -3.85
CA ASN A 62 18.82 -7.77 -3.33
C ASN A 62 18.83 -7.91 -1.80
N VAL A 63 19.94 -8.38 -1.23
CA VAL A 63 20.05 -8.60 0.22
C VAL A 63 20.18 -7.29 0.97
N ILE A 64 21.10 -6.43 0.56
CA ILE A 64 21.37 -5.19 1.27
C ILE A 64 20.16 -4.26 1.21
N SER A 65 19.50 -4.12 0.06
CA SER A 65 18.30 -3.28 -0.06
C SER A 65 17.14 -3.72 0.84
N ALA A 66 17.06 -5.01 1.14
CA ALA A 66 16.01 -5.57 1.98
C ALA A 66 16.34 -5.46 3.47
N VAL A 67 17.57 -5.79 3.87
CA VAL A 67 18.01 -5.73 5.28
C VAL A 67 18.14 -4.29 5.76
N TYR A 68 18.59 -3.39 4.89
CA TYR A 68 18.73 -1.96 5.18
C TYR A 68 17.61 -1.15 4.51
N ALA A 69 16.40 -1.70 4.45
CA ALA A 69 15.26 -1.09 3.77
C ALA A 69 15.02 0.36 4.21
N ASP A 70 15.14 0.69 5.50
CA ASP A 70 15.02 2.08 5.99
C ASP A 70 16.08 3.04 5.45
N THR A 71 17.27 2.55 5.09
CA THR A 71 18.32 3.39 4.47
C THR A 71 17.91 3.84 3.07
N TYR A 72 17.22 2.97 2.35
CA TYR A 72 16.81 3.21 0.97
C TYR A 72 15.39 3.76 0.86
N TRP A 73 14.60 3.66 1.92
CA TRP A 73 13.26 4.22 1.96
C TRP A 73 13.34 5.75 2.10
N SER A 74 13.15 6.45 0.98
CA SER A 74 13.08 7.92 0.91
C SER A 74 11.81 8.52 1.52
N GLY A 75 11.14 7.75 2.38
CA GLY A 75 9.85 8.07 2.96
C GLY A 75 8.66 7.61 2.11
N VAL A 76 8.78 7.51 0.78
CA VAL A 76 7.63 7.20 -0.10
C VAL A 76 7.87 5.99 -1.00
N GLN A 77 9.13 5.74 -1.37
CA GLN A 77 9.57 4.55 -2.11
C GLN A 77 11.02 4.23 -1.77
N MET A 78 11.44 3.02 -2.12
CA MET A 78 12.87 2.66 -2.16
C MET A 78 13.56 3.48 -3.26
N ASP A 79 14.62 4.21 -2.91
CA ASP A 79 15.37 5.06 -3.82
C ASP A 79 16.58 4.32 -4.42
N PRO A 80 16.50 3.89 -5.71
CA PRO A 80 17.57 3.15 -6.33
C PRO A 80 18.85 3.98 -6.49
N GLY A 81 18.74 5.31 -6.56
CA GLY A 81 19.90 6.21 -6.65
C GLY A 81 20.80 6.14 -5.42
N VAL A 82 20.21 5.98 -4.22
CA VAL A 82 20.97 5.78 -2.98
C VAL A 82 21.73 4.45 -3.03
N LEU A 83 21.07 3.37 -3.42
CA LEU A 83 21.71 2.06 -3.55
C LEU A 83 22.82 2.08 -4.62
N VAL A 84 22.61 2.73 -5.76
CA VAL A 84 23.64 2.90 -6.81
C VAL A 84 24.90 3.53 -6.23
N LYS A 85 24.75 4.65 -5.51
CA LYS A 85 25.87 5.34 -4.89
C LYS A 85 26.61 4.43 -3.91
N HIS A 86 25.88 3.69 -3.08
CA HIS A 86 26.45 2.82 -2.06
C HIS A 86 27.16 1.61 -2.69
N MET A 87 26.60 1.02 -3.75
CA MET A 87 27.26 -0.06 -4.51
C MET A 87 28.55 0.42 -5.17
N VAL A 88 28.55 1.57 -5.84
CA VAL A 88 29.78 2.14 -6.44
C VAL A 88 30.86 2.36 -5.39
N GLN A 89 30.47 2.92 -4.23
CA GLN A 89 31.40 3.20 -3.13
C GLN A 89 31.95 1.92 -2.49
N ALA A 90 31.11 0.93 -2.23
CA ALA A 90 31.47 -0.26 -1.44
C ALA A 90 32.06 -1.40 -2.26
N LEU A 91 31.64 -1.55 -3.53
CA LEU A 91 31.96 -2.68 -4.39
C LEU A 91 32.87 -2.31 -5.57
N GLY A 92 33.04 -1.02 -5.86
CA GLY A 92 33.82 -0.56 -7.01
C GLY A 92 33.20 -0.90 -8.37
N VAL A 93 31.90 -1.22 -8.41
CA VAL A 93 31.15 -1.44 -9.65
C VAL A 93 30.96 -0.14 -10.42
N THR A 94 30.79 -0.23 -11.74
CA THR A 94 30.47 0.95 -12.56
C THR A 94 29.10 1.50 -12.18
N ARG A 95 28.88 2.80 -12.42
CA ARG A 95 27.59 3.44 -12.13
C ARG A 95 26.45 2.82 -12.95
N ASP A 96 26.71 2.49 -14.21
CA ASP A 96 25.69 1.96 -15.13
C ASP A 96 25.27 0.54 -14.70
N ASP A 97 26.22 -0.32 -14.33
CA ASP A 97 25.91 -1.67 -13.82
C ASP A 97 25.17 -1.59 -12.47
N ALA A 98 25.63 -0.71 -11.56
CA ALA A 98 24.96 -0.49 -10.29
C ALA A 98 23.50 -0.05 -10.47
N GLN A 99 23.21 0.80 -11.47
CA GLN A 99 21.85 1.25 -11.78
C GLN A 99 20.95 0.08 -12.19
N VAL A 100 21.47 -0.83 -13.03
CA VAL A 100 20.73 -2.04 -13.44
C VAL A 100 20.41 -2.90 -12.22
N TYR A 101 21.40 -3.15 -11.36
CA TYR A 101 21.20 -4.00 -10.18
C TYR A 101 20.24 -3.39 -9.17
N ALA A 102 20.35 -2.09 -8.91
CA ALA A 102 19.49 -1.37 -7.97
C ALA A 102 18.04 -1.32 -8.43
N ASN A 103 17.80 -0.98 -9.70
CA ASN A 103 16.44 -0.94 -10.26
C ASN A 103 15.76 -2.32 -10.16
N LYS A 104 16.49 -3.40 -10.49
CA LYS A 104 15.96 -4.76 -10.38
C LYS A 104 15.75 -5.23 -8.95
N ALA A 105 16.58 -4.78 -8.00
CA ALA A 105 16.39 -5.09 -6.59
C ALA A 105 15.12 -4.42 -6.05
N MET A 106 14.89 -3.16 -6.40
CA MET A 106 13.79 -2.35 -5.87
C MET A 106 12.46 -2.51 -6.62
N SER A 107 12.45 -3.16 -7.79
CA SER A 107 11.21 -3.53 -8.48
C SER A 107 10.45 -4.67 -7.78
N GLN A 108 10.96 -5.19 -6.66
CA GLN A 108 10.40 -6.32 -5.94
C GLN A 108 10.52 -6.09 -4.43
N TRP A 109 9.39 -6.12 -3.74
CA TRP A 109 9.32 -6.01 -2.29
C TRP A 109 9.96 -7.24 -1.62
N ARG A 110 10.82 -7.00 -0.62
CA ARG A 110 11.57 -8.02 0.14
C ARG A 110 11.43 -7.78 1.63
N GLY A 111 10.21 -7.98 2.12
CA GLY A 111 9.88 -7.88 3.52
C GLY A 111 8.51 -8.48 3.76
N MET A 112 7.80 -7.98 4.77
CA MET A 112 6.41 -8.35 4.96
C MET A 112 5.54 -7.78 3.84
N LEU A 113 4.92 -8.67 3.08
CA LEU A 113 3.97 -8.34 2.03
C LEU A 113 2.54 -8.44 2.56
N THR A 114 1.74 -7.41 2.32
CA THR A 114 0.28 -7.45 2.43
C THR A 114 -0.30 -7.39 1.03
N ARG A 115 -0.98 -8.45 0.60
CA ARG A 115 -1.33 -8.64 -0.81
C ARG A 115 -2.48 -7.75 -1.25
N LYS A 116 -2.36 -7.25 -2.48
CA LYS A 116 -3.46 -6.60 -3.20
C LYS A 116 -4.41 -7.62 -3.85
N TYR A 117 -3.87 -8.75 -4.31
CA TYR A 117 -4.61 -9.84 -4.94
C TYR A 117 -3.99 -11.20 -4.59
N THR A 118 -4.72 -12.30 -4.84
CA THR A 118 -4.26 -13.64 -4.42
C THR A 118 -2.98 -14.11 -5.12
N SER A 119 -2.71 -13.59 -6.32
CA SER A 119 -1.50 -13.84 -7.12
C SER A 119 -0.39 -12.79 -6.91
N ASP A 120 -0.51 -11.91 -5.89
CA ASP A 120 0.46 -10.86 -5.64
C ASP A 120 1.81 -11.46 -5.25
N SER A 121 2.81 -11.17 -6.08
CA SER A 121 4.17 -11.64 -5.90
C SER A 121 5.09 -10.56 -5.35
N GLY A 122 4.58 -9.40 -4.94
CA GLY A 122 5.35 -8.29 -4.37
C GLY A 122 6.08 -7.43 -5.40
N VAL A 123 5.67 -7.45 -6.68
CA VAL A 123 6.21 -6.54 -7.70
C VAL A 123 5.85 -5.10 -7.35
N ILE A 124 6.78 -4.17 -7.59
CA ILE A 124 6.63 -2.74 -7.29
C ILE A 124 7.04 -1.92 -8.54
N PRO A 125 6.28 -0.86 -8.91
CA PRO A 125 5.00 -0.42 -8.35
C PRO A 125 3.83 -1.38 -8.64
N VAL A 126 2.73 -1.23 -7.90
CA VAL A 126 1.48 -1.98 -8.12
C VAL A 126 0.39 -1.08 -8.71
N ASP A 127 -0.22 -1.52 -9.81
CA ASP A 127 -1.26 -0.79 -10.54
C ASP A 127 -2.55 -0.54 -9.72
N ASN A 128 -2.96 -1.51 -8.89
CA ASN A 128 -4.13 -1.40 -8.01
C ASN A 128 -3.72 -1.53 -6.54
N CYS A 129 -3.31 -0.41 -5.97
CA CYS A 129 -2.71 -0.36 -4.64
C CYS A 129 -3.70 -0.03 -3.51
N CYS A 130 -4.97 0.21 -3.86
CA CYS A 130 -5.98 0.82 -3.02
C CYS A 130 -7.02 -0.18 -2.47
N LEU A 131 -6.90 -1.45 -2.87
CA LEU A 131 -7.66 -2.56 -2.31
C LEU A 131 -6.72 -3.72 -1.97
N GLY A 132 -6.61 -4.02 -0.67
CA GLY A 132 -5.83 -5.13 -0.14
C GLY A 132 -6.74 -6.25 0.33
N ILE A 133 -6.59 -7.45 -0.24
CA ILE A 133 -7.31 -8.65 0.21
C ILE A 133 -6.88 -9.12 1.61
N ASP A 134 -5.77 -8.59 2.10
CA ASP A 134 -5.18 -8.97 3.37
C ASP A 134 -5.55 -8.03 4.52
N LEU A 135 -6.28 -6.94 4.27
CA LEU A 135 -6.97 -6.18 5.32
C LEU A 135 -8.41 -6.69 5.44
N LEU A 136 -8.73 -7.30 6.58
CA LEU A 136 -9.98 -8.02 6.81
C LEU A 136 -10.87 -7.28 7.80
N CYS A 137 -12.19 -7.36 7.62
CA CYS A 137 -13.20 -6.74 8.48
C CYS A 137 -14.28 -7.75 8.89
N ASN A 138 -14.66 -7.73 10.15
CA ASN A 138 -15.74 -8.54 10.71
C ASN A 138 -16.57 -7.72 11.72
N ARG A 139 -17.88 -7.99 11.78
CA ARG A 139 -18.80 -7.40 12.76
C ARG A 139 -19.01 -8.29 13.98
N ASP A 140 -19.01 -9.61 13.78
CA ASP A 140 -19.55 -10.57 14.75
C ASP A 140 -18.56 -10.91 15.87
N GLY A 141 -17.30 -10.49 15.73
CA GLY A 141 -16.28 -10.65 16.75
C GLY A 141 -14.86 -10.53 16.22
N ALA A 142 -13.91 -10.63 17.16
CA ALA A 142 -12.50 -10.74 16.83
C ALA A 142 -12.23 -11.95 15.94
N PHE A 143 -11.23 -11.82 15.07
CA PHE A 143 -10.79 -12.91 14.21
C PHE A 143 -10.00 -13.97 14.98
N ASP A 144 -10.15 -15.24 14.59
CA ASP A 144 -9.20 -16.27 14.94
C ASP A 144 -8.00 -16.22 13.99
N THR A 145 -6.83 -15.86 14.49
CA THR A 145 -5.62 -15.72 13.67
C THR A 145 -5.19 -17.03 13.00
N ASP A 146 -5.44 -18.18 13.62
CA ASP A 146 -5.09 -19.46 13.01
C ASP A 146 -5.98 -19.73 11.78
N GLU A 147 -7.27 -19.38 11.86
CA GLU A 147 -8.16 -19.49 10.70
C GLU A 147 -7.75 -18.56 9.57
N LEU A 148 -7.32 -17.33 9.88
CA LEU A 148 -6.83 -16.38 8.87
C LEU A 148 -5.59 -16.89 8.14
N ILE A 149 -4.71 -17.61 8.84
CA ILE A 149 -3.48 -18.21 8.28
C ILE A 149 -3.81 -19.46 7.46
N ILE A 150 -4.69 -20.33 7.97
CA ILE A 150 -5.10 -21.58 7.31
C ILE A 150 -5.90 -21.26 6.03
N ASN A 151 -6.86 -20.36 6.13
CA ASN A 151 -7.71 -19.93 5.02
C ASN A 151 -7.08 -18.72 4.29
N TRP A 152 -5.82 -18.83 3.91
CA TRP A 152 -5.04 -17.71 3.39
C TRP A 152 -5.65 -17.00 2.18
N ASN A 153 -6.37 -17.72 1.33
CA ASN A 153 -6.97 -17.16 0.11
C ASN A 153 -8.47 -16.89 0.27
N SER A 154 -9.06 -17.12 1.44
CA SER A 154 -10.44 -16.71 1.65
C SER A 154 -10.52 -15.18 1.71
N THR A 155 -11.56 -14.66 1.10
CA THR A 155 -12.00 -13.29 1.22
C THR A 155 -12.96 -13.19 2.40
N TYR A 156 -12.52 -12.58 3.50
CA TYR A 156 -13.40 -12.28 4.64
C TYR A 156 -13.89 -10.85 4.54
N TRP A 157 -15.07 -10.62 3.96
CA TRP A 157 -15.54 -9.24 3.81
C TRP A 157 -17.04 -9.09 4.04
N ASN A 158 -17.39 -8.78 5.30
CA ASN A 158 -18.65 -8.14 5.69
C ASN A 158 -18.43 -6.62 5.69
N THR A 159 -19.29 -5.89 4.99
CA THR A 159 -19.29 -4.43 4.90
C THR A 159 -19.12 -3.75 6.27
N PRO A 160 -18.13 -2.84 6.47
CA PRO A 160 -18.04 -2.03 7.68
C PRO A 160 -19.37 -1.33 7.95
N GLN A 161 -19.93 -1.59 9.13
CA GLN A 161 -21.24 -1.05 9.52
C GLN A 161 -21.09 -0.01 10.62
N LYS A 162 -22.15 0.80 10.80
CA LYS A 162 -22.27 1.70 11.95
C LYS A 162 -22.17 0.89 13.25
N GLY A 163 -21.36 1.35 14.21
CA GLY A 163 -21.04 0.65 15.45
C GLY A 163 -19.70 -0.09 15.42
N LYS A 164 -19.61 -1.21 16.15
CA LYS A 164 -18.36 -1.95 16.34
C LYS A 164 -17.95 -2.78 15.13
N ASN A 165 -16.71 -2.60 14.71
CA ASN A 165 -16.05 -3.40 13.68
C ASN A 165 -14.72 -3.90 14.22
N TYR A 166 -14.38 -5.13 13.86
CA TYR A 166 -13.13 -5.79 14.17
C TYR A 166 -12.33 -5.94 12.90
N PHE A 167 -11.05 -5.63 12.98
CA PHE A 167 -10.16 -5.71 11.84
C PHE A 167 -8.95 -6.57 12.14
N ALA A 168 -8.41 -7.23 11.12
CA ALA A 168 -7.15 -7.95 11.20
C ALA A 168 -6.42 -7.85 9.87
N VAL A 169 -5.10 -8.02 9.92
CA VAL A 169 -4.22 -7.91 8.76
C VAL A 169 -3.47 -9.20 8.59
N ARG A 170 -3.54 -9.78 7.40
CA ARG A 170 -2.70 -10.88 6.95
C ARG A 170 -1.41 -10.33 6.35
N CYS A 171 -0.30 -11.03 6.55
CA CYS A 171 0.95 -10.69 5.88
C CYS A 171 1.81 -11.94 5.67
N GLN A 172 2.67 -11.91 4.65
CA GLN A 172 3.58 -13.01 4.33
C GLN A 172 5.00 -12.48 4.16
N ASN A 173 5.99 -13.19 4.70
CA ASN A 173 7.37 -12.95 4.30
C ASN A 173 7.61 -13.67 2.97
N LEU A 174 7.57 -12.95 1.84
CA LEU A 174 7.63 -13.60 0.53
C LEU A 174 9.05 -13.87 0.03
N SER A 175 10.01 -13.01 0.39
CA SER A 175 11.33 -12.99 -0.28
C SER A 175 12.48 -12.50 0.61
N PHE A 176 12.27 -12.37 1.92
CA PHE A 176 13.32 -12.04 2.88
C PHE A 176 13.81 -13.33 3.54
N LYS A 177 15.06 -13.73 3.28
CA LYS A 177 15.60 -15.03 3.74
C LYS A 177 16.22 -14.95 5.15
N GLY A 178 15.44 -14.42 6.07
CA GLY A 178 15.77 -14.28 7.47
C GLY A 178 14.50 -14.15 8.31
N LEU A 179 14.68 -14.21 9.62
CA LEU A 179 13.59 -14.10 10.58
C LEU A 179 13.17 -12.64 10.75
N ILE A 180 11.90 -12.34 10.47
CA ILE A 180 11.30 -11.01 10.66
C ILE A 180 10.32 -11.04 11.83
N THR A 181 10.30 -9.98 12.63
CA THR A 181 9.37 -9.79 13.76
C THR A 181 8.41 -8.63 13.50
N PRO A 182 7.34 -8.82 12.70
CA PRO A 182 6.55 -7.70 12.26
C PRO A 182 5.52 -7.21 13.27
N LYS A 183 5.16 -5.93 13.14
CA LYS A 183 4.08 -5.25 13.85
C LYS A 183 3.20 -4.53 12.86
N VAL A 184 1.91 -4.40 13.16
CA VAL A 184 0.98 -3.65 12.32
C VAL A 184 0.44 -2.42 13.04
N GLN A 185 0.35 -1.31 12.32
CA GLN A 185 -0.45 -0.16 12.71
C GLN A 185 -1.68 -0.10 11.82
N MET A 186 -2.80 0.30 12.43
CA MET A 186 -4.06 0.43 11.72
C MET A 186 -4.64 1.82 11.87
N PHE A 187 -5.24 2.31 10.80
CA PHE A 187 -5.84 3.62 10.72
C PHE A 187 -7.20 3.58 10.02
N TYR A 188 -8.01 4.61 10.22
CA TYR A 188 -9.22 4.84 9.47
C TYR A 188 -9.35 6.30 9.01
N THR A 189 -10.16 6.52 7.98
CA THR A 189 -10.51 7.84 7.46
C THR A 189 -11.95 7.84 6.93
N GLN A 190 -12.51 9.01 6.64
CA GLN A 190 -13.81 9.13 5.97
C GLN A 190 -13.76 8.58 4.54
N ALA A 191 -14.92 8.15 4.02
CA ALA A 191 -15.06 7.72 2.63
C ALA A 191 -14.44 8.71 1.65
N GLY A 192 -13.52 8.25 0.81
CA GLY A 192 -12.80 9.11 -0.11
C GLY A 192 -11.70 8.40 -0.88
N PHE A 193 -10.89 9.17 -1.58
CA PHE A 193 -9.78 8.67 -2.39
C PHE A 193 -8.50 8.74 -1.56
N ASN A 194 -8.20 7.66 -0.83
CA ASN A 194 -6.96 7.46 -0.06
C ASN A 194 -6.42 8.75 0.57
N THR A 195 -7.18 9.30 1.53
CA THR A 195 -6.91 10.61 2.11
C THR A 195 -5.46 10.75 2.58
N PRO A 196 -4.90 11.97 2.65
CA PRO A 196 -3.57 12.17 3.22
C PRO A 196 -3.43 11.47 4.57
N PRO A 197 -2.25 10.91 4.88
CA PRO A 197 -1.99 10.31 6.20
C PRO A 197 -2.24 11.26 7.38
N THR A 198 -2.11 12.57 7.20
CA THR A 198 -2.44 13.56 8.25
C THR A 198 -3.90 13.57 8.67
N GLU A 199 -4.80 13.08 7.83
CA GLU A 199 -6.24 12.94 8.14
C GLU A 199 -6.59 11.53 8.64
N TRP A 200 -5.61 10.64 8.77
CA TRP A 200 -5.83 9.29 9.27
C TRP A 200 -5.89 9.27 10.79
N HIS A 201 -6.86 8.53 11.29
CA HIS A 201 -7.08 8.34 12.72
C HIS A 201 -6.60 6.96 13.14
N GLN A 202 -5.76 6.90 14.17
CA GLN A 202 -5.22 5.65 14.71
C GLN A 202 -6.33 4.75 15.27
N VAL A 203 -6.30 3.47 14.90
CA VAL A 203 -7.10 2.39 15.49
C VAL A 203 -6.22 1.61 16.46
N TYR A 204 -6.80 1.16 17.57
CA TYR A 204 -6.08 0.49 18.65
C TYR A 204 -6.39 -1.01 18.70
N THR A 205 -5.44 -1.80 19.21
CA THR A 205 -5.64 -3.24 19.38
C THR A 205 -6.76 -3.52 20.39
N LEU A 206 -7.56 -4.56 20.14
CA LEU A 206 -8.70 -4.92 20.98
C LEU A 206 -8.27 -5.23 22.42
N LYS A 207 -7.21 -6.02 22.58
CA LYS A 207 -6.80 -6.59 23.86
C LYS A 207 -6.16 -5.56 24.80
N ASP A 208 -5.18 -4.82 24.28
CA ASP A 208 -4.31 -3.95 25.09
C ASP A 208 -4.38 -2.47 24.70
N GLN A 209 -5.23 -2.10 23.72
CA GLN A 209 -5.36 -0.72 23.21
C GLN A 209 -4.03 -0.11 22.75
N LYS A 210 -3.17 -0.94 22.14
CA LYS A 210 -1.87 -0.51 21.59
C LYS A 210 -2.03 0.07 20.20
N THR A 211 -1.14 0.98 19.82
CA THR A 211 -1.05 1.54 18.45
C THR A 211 -0.40 0.58 17.46
N LYS A 212 0.53 -0.26 17.94
CA LYS A 212 1.19 -1.34 17.20
C LYS A 212 0.68 -2.67 17.72
N GLY A 213 0.07 -3.46 16.83
CA GLY A 213 -0.40 -4.81 17.12
C GLY A 213 0.59 -5.88 16.71
N ASP A 214 0.56 -6.98 17.44
CA ASP A 214 1.41 -8.14 17.19
C ASP A 214 0.92 -8.94 15.98
N ILE A 215 1.86 -9.39 15.14
CA ILE A 215 1.59 -10.44 14.16
C ILE A 215 1.78 -11.80 14.85
N LEU A 216 0.75 -12.63 14.78
CA LEU A 216 0.72 -13.97 15.31
C LEU A 216 0.98 -14.99 14.21
N ILE A 217 1.74 -16.02 14.55
CA ILE A 217 1.92 -17.24 13.76
C ILE A 217 0.94 -18.31 14.22
N LYS A 218 0.85 -19.41 13.45
CA LYS A 218 0.00 -20.56 13.77
C LYS A 218 0.20 -21.04 15.21
N GLY A 219 -0.91 -21.28 15.92
CA GLY A 219 -0.95 -21.56 17.34
C GLY A 219 -1.06 -20.29 18.20
N LYS A 220 -1.43 -19.14 17.61
CA LYS A 220 -1.68 -17.86 18.29
C LYS A 220 -0.49 -17.32 19.08
N LYS A 221 0.73 -17.55 18.59
CA LYS A 221 1.97 -17.09 19.25
C LYS A 221 2.53 -15.89 18.52
N ILE A 222 3.08 -14.95 19.28
CA ILE A 222 3.99 -13.97 18.71
C ILE A 222 5.23 -14.75 18.26
N GLY A 223 5.58 -14.63 16.99
CA GLY A 223 6.67 -15.40 16.41
C GLY A 223 7.36 -14.64 15.29
N GLN A 224 8.56 -15.10 14.98
CA GLN A 224 9.28 -14.63 13.81
C GLN A 224 8.82 -15.40 12.58
N LEU A 225 8.78 -14.72 11.44
CA LEU A 225 8.40 -15.30 10.15
C LEU A 225 9.65 -15.50 9.30
N ASP A 226 9.90 -16.74 8.88
CA ASP A 226 10.93 -17.06 7.89
C ASP A 226 10.35 -16.91 6.46
N GLU A 227 11.19 -17.10 5.44
CA GLU A 227 10.77 -17.05 4.04
C GLU A 227 9.60 -18.02 3.77
N GLY A 228 8.52 -17.49 3.20
CA GLY A 228 7.30 -18.22 2.87
C GLY A 228 6.26 -18.22 4.00
N ASP A 229 6.66 -17.93 5.23
CA ASP A 229 5.75 -17.97 6.37
C ASP A 229 4.67 -16.88 6.31
N ARG A 230 3.50 -17.23 6.83
CA ARG A 230 2.31 -16.39 6.89
C ARG A 230 1.98 -16.07 8.33
N GLY A 231 1.56 -14.82 8.57
CA GLY A 231 1.07 -14.36 9.85
C GLY A 231 -0.24 -13.60 9.70
N ALA A 232 -0.93 -13.44 10.83
CA ALA A 232 -2.10 -12.58 10.94
C ALA A 232 -2.01 -11.75 12.21
N SER A 233 -2.43 -10.50 12.15
CA SER A 233 -2.41 -9.63 13.32
C SER A 233 -3.41 -10.07 14.38
N GLU A 234 -3.15 -9.69 15.63
CA GLU A 234 -4.24 -9.56 16.59
C GLU A 234 -5.34 -8.61 16.07
N SER A 235 -6.53 -8.72 16.64
CA SER A 235 -7.66 -7.89 16.20
C SER A 235 -7.55 -6.45 16.68
N PHE A 236 -7.89 -5.52 15.80
CA PHE A 236 -8.12 -4.11 16.08
C PHE A 236 -9.62 -3.88 16.24
N ILE A 237 -10.00 -2.92 17.07
CA ILE A 237 -11.41 -2.55 17.26
C ILE A 237 -11.63 -1.10 16.92
N LEU A 238 -12.69 -0.86 16.17
CA LEU A 238 -13.19 0.47 15.86
C LEU A 238 -14.67 0.51 16.20
N ASP A 239 -15.05 1.34 17.17
CA ASP A 239 -16.45 1.59 17.52
C ASP A 239 -16.90 2.91 16.91
N PHE A 240 -17.64 2.84 15.80
CA PHE A 240 -18.16 4.03 15.16
C PHE A 240 -19.31 4.59 15.97
N VAL A 241 -19.03 5.68 16.69
CA VAL A 241 -20.08 6.49 17.32
C VAL A 241 -20.92 7.16 16.22
N PRO A 242 -22.26 7.10 16.28
CA PRO A 242 -23.20 7.60 15.26
C PRO A 242 -23.12 9.07 14.82
N THR A 243 -22.19 9.86 15.34
CA THR A 243 -22.20 11.34 15.25
C THR A 243 -21.62 11.88 13.94
N THR A 244 -21.07 11.02 13.07
CA THR A 244 -20.51 11.44 11.78
C THR A 244 -21.48 11.15 10.64
N ASP A 245 -21.84 12.17 9.86
CA ASP A 245 -22.70 12.12 8.68
C ASP A 245 -22.16 11.23 7.52
N SER A 246 -21.03 10.53 7.69
CA SER A 246 -20.50 9.59 6.70
C SER A 246 -20.91 8.15 7.03
N ASN A 247 -21.64 7.52 6.12
CA ASN A 247 -22.08 6.12 6.22
C ASN A 247 -20.97 5.09 5.90
N HIS A 248 -19.76 5.53 5.56
CA HIS A 248 -18.62 4.69 5.21
C HIS A 248 -17.27 5.27 5.69
N PHE A 249 -16.32 4.38 5.98
CA PHE A 249 -14.95 4.68 6.38
C PHE A 249 -13.97 3.76 5.65
N CYS A 250 -12.86 4.32 5.20
CA CYS A 250 -11.76 3.56 4.62
C CYS A 250 -10.84 3.10 5.76
N ALA A 251 -10.34 1.87 5.69
CA ALA A 251 -9.37 1.35 6.65
C ALA A 251 -8.00 1.19 5.99
N ILE A 252 -6.94 1.46 6.74
CA ILE A 252 -5.55 1.40 6.27
C ILE A 252 -4.73 0.61 7.26
N ALA A 253 -3.86 -0.26 6.77
CA ALA A 253 -2.87 -0.97 7.56
C ALA A 253 -1.47 -0.71 7.03
N ALA A 254 -0.51 -0.55 7.94
CA ALA A 254 0.90 -0.44 7.64
C ALA A 254 1.68 -1.43 8.51
N VAL A 255 2.35 -2.39 7.87
CA VAL A 255 3.18 -3.40 8.53
C VAL A 255 4.62 -2.89 8.58
N SER A 256 5.18 -2.91 9.77
CA SER A 256 6.57 -2.51 10.08
C SER A 256 7.34 -3.71 10.63
N SER A 257 8.67 -3.63 10.62
CA SER A 257 9.57 -4.63 11.18
C SER A 257 10.84 -3.99 11.70
N GLU A 258 11.75 -4.79 12.25
CA GLU A 258 13.09 -4.35 12.64
C GLU A 258 13.98 -3.86 11.49
N PHE A 259 13.59 -4.11 10.23
CA PHE A 259 14.32 -3.69 9.03
C PHE A 259 13.62 -2.55 8.25
N PHE A 260 12.38 -2.23 8.62
CA PHE A 260 11.54 -1.28 7.90
C PHE A 260 10.52 -0.60 8.81
N ASP A 261 10.72 0.68 9.11
CA ASP A 261 9.77 1.53 9.83
C ASP A 261 8.73 2.12 8.87
N ASN A 262 7.55 1.49 8.87
CA ASN A 262 6.47 1.82 7.95
C ASN A 262 5.45 2.79 8.57
N ASN A 263 5.88 4.02 8.91
CA ASN A 263 4.97 5.02 9.48
C ASN A 263 4.44 6.01 8.41
N PRO A 264 3.16 5.94 8.04
CA PRO A 264 2.59 6.78 6.99
C PRO A 264 2.35 8.24 7.40
N LEU A 265 2.29 8.58 8.69
CA LEU A 265 1.82 9.89 9.18
C LEU A 265 2.73 11.09 8.83
N THR A 266 3.88 10.85 8.19
CA THR A 266 4.87 11.86 7.83
C THR A 266 4.73 12.40 6.39
N LYS A 267 3.66 12.05 5.66
CA LYS A 267 3.46 12.41 4.23
C LYS A 267 2.39 13.48 4.06
N HIS A 268 2.65 14.45 3.18
CA HIS A 268 1.86 15.69 3.14
C HIS A 268 1.59 16.26 1.74
N ASP A 269 2.11 15.67 0.66
CA ASP A 269 1.90 16.16 -0.71
C ASP A 269 1.31 15.08 -1.63
N ASN A 270 0.83 15.49 -2.81
CA ASN A 270 0.15 14.58 -3.73
C ASN A 270 1.08 13.47 -4.23
N TRP A 271 2.31 13.86 -4.60
CA TRP A 271 3.34 12.95 -5.09
C TRP A 271 3.66 11.88 -4.06
N SER A 272 3.99 12.30 -2.84
CA SER A 272 4.33 11.43 -1.72
C SER A 272 3.21 10.47 -1.37
N THR A 273 1.96 10.95 -1.40
CA THR A 273 0.79 10.10 -1.16
C THR A 273 0.65 9.06 -2.25
N SER A 274 0.64 9.46 -3.52
CA SER A 274 0.51 8.55 -4.67
C SER A 274 1.62 7.48 -4.64
N THR A 275 2.88 7.92 -4.57
CA THR A 275 4.05 7.05 -4.54
C THR A 275 4.01 6.08 -3.36
N TRP A 276 3.71 6.54 -2.14
CA TRP A 276 3.63 5.65 -0.98
C TRP A 276 2.59 4.54 -1.17
N ILE A 277 1.42 4.86 -1.73
CA ILE A 277 0.37 3.88 -1.96
C ILE A 277 0.85 2.81 -2.97
N MET A 278 1.48 3.20 -4.07
CA MET A 278 1.92 2.29 -5.13
C MET A 278 3.17 1.46 -4.78
N TYR A 279 4.08 2.02 -3.98
CA TYR A 279 5.40 1.43 -3.73
C TYR A 279 5.52 0.70 -2.39
N ASN A 280 4.53 0.81 -1.51
CA ASN A 280 4.58 0.16 -0.21
C ASN A 280 3.93 -1.23 -0.23
N GLY A 281 4.75 -2.27 -0.40
CA GLY A 281 4.31 -3.66 -0.35
C GLY A 281 3.83 -4.11 1.03
N ALA A 282 4.16 -3.37 2.09
CA ALA A 282 3.76 -3.65 3.46
C ALA A 282 2.51 -2.87 3.90
N ALA A 283 1.80 -2.23 2.98
CA ALA A 283 0.56 -1.50 3.26
C ALA A 283 -0.67 -2.14 2.61
N ALA A 284 -1.77 -2.21 3.35
CA ALA A 284 -3.06 -2.67 2.84
C ALA A 284 -4.11 -1.59 3.04
N TRP A 285 -5.02 -1.52 2.06
CA TRP A 285 -6.08 -0.53 2.02
C TRP A 285 -7.41 -1.23 1.91
N HIS A 286 -8.40 -0.60 2.52
CA HIS A 286 -9.76 -1.01 2.35
C HIS A 286 -10.63 0.18 2.00
N ASN A 287 -11.11 0.20 0.75
CA ASN A 287 -11.84 1.32 0.19
C ASN A 287 -13.03 0.87 -0.68
N LEU A 288 -13.85 -0.05 -0.16
CA LEU A 288 -15.11 -0.45 -0.80
C LEU A 288 -16.28 -0.53 0.18
N ASP A 289 -17.49 -0.29 -0.32
CA ASP A 289 -18.71 -0.46 0.44
C ASP A 289 -19.83 -1.00 -0.44
N ALA A 290 -20.73 -1.74 0.18
CA ALA A 290 -22.06 -1.92 -0.37
C ALA A 290 -22.73 -0.56 -0.56
N GLN A 291 -23.39 -0.38 -1.70
CA GLN A 291 -24.19 0.82 -1.89
C GLN A 291 -25.32 0.84 -0.85
N LYS A 292 -25.38 1.91 -0.05
CA LYS A 292 -26.39 2.12 1.00
C LYS A 292 -27.44 3.17 0.60
N SER A 293 -27.12 4.00 -0.38
CA SER A 293 -27.96 5.09 -0.89
C SER A 293 -27.64 5.38 -2.36
N VAL A 294 -28.61 5.94 -3.09
CA VAL A 294 -28.44 6.37 -4.48
C VAL A 294 -27.43 7.52 -4.62
N GLU A 295 -27.28 8.37 -3.60
CA GLU A 295 -26.25 9.41 -3.54
C GLU A 295 -25.29 9.14 -2.38
N SER A 296 -23.99 9.25 -2.63
CA SER A 296 -22.92 9.15 -1.64
C SER A 296 -21.94 10.31 -1.81
N SER A 297 -21.22 10.69 -0.76
CA SER A 297 -20.19 11.73 -0.82
C SER A 297 -18.81 11.14 -0.54
N LEU A 298 -17.86 11.40 -1.43
CA LEU A 298 -16.47 10.97 -1.33
C LEU A 298 -15.57 12.18 -1.11
N LYS A 299 -14.71 12.12 -0.08
CA LYS A 299 -13.70 13.15 0.20
C LYS A 299 -12.55 13.04 -0.79
N PHE A 300 -12.07 14.18 -1.28
CA PHE A 300 -10.86 14.26 -2.09
C PHE A 300 -10.00 15.44 -1.62
N TYR A 301 -8.72 15.39 -1.94
CA TYR A 301 -7.74 16.34 -1.46
C TYR A 301 -6.79 16.75 -2.59
N ASN A 302 -6.52 18.05 -2.70
CA ASN A 302 -5.29 18.53 -3.32
C ASN A 302 -4.35 18.95 -2.18
N GLN A 303 -3.28 18.22 -2.00
CA GLN A 303 -2.32 18.45 -0.91
C GLN A 303 -1.21 19.43 -1.31
N ASP A 304 -1.10 19.76 -2.59
CA ASP A 304 -0.04 20.61 -3.08
C ASP A 304 -0.36 22.09 -2.82
N GLY A 305 0.70 22.87 -2.65
CA GLY A 305 0.62 24.32 -2.47
C GLY A 305 0.18 25.11 -3.70
N ARG A 306 -0.12 24.43 -4.82
CA ARG A 306 -0.61 25.03 -6.06
C ARG A 306 -1.90 24.36 -6.53
N PRO A 307 -2.71 25.03 -7.37
CA PRO A 307 -3.85 24.38 -8.00
C PRO A 307 -3.38 23.22 -8.89
N GLU A 308 -4.09 22.10 -8.83
CA GLU A 308 -3.74 20.88 -9.55
C GLU A 308 -4.95 20.34 -10.32
N LYS A 309 -4.69 19.69 -11.46
CA LYS A 309 -5.76 19.15 -12.31
C LYS A 309 -5.99 17.67 -11.99
N PHE A 310 -7.25 17.29 -11.74
CA PHE A 310 -7.63 15.92 -11.45
C PHE A 310 -8.74 15.42 -12.37
N SER A 311 -8.73 14.12 -12.67
CA SER A 311 -9.84 13.39 -13.28
C SER A 311 -10.50 12.50 -12.23
N PHE A 312 -11.83 12.51 -12.21
CA PHE A 312 -12.65 11.61 -11.42
C PHE A 312 -13.41 10.68 -12.37
N GLU A 313 -13.16 9.38 -12.29
CA GLU A 313 -13.66 8.40 -13.24
C GLU A 313 -14.47 7.32 -12.53
N ALA A 314 -15.77 7.18 -12.83
CA ALA A 314 -16.61 6.09 -12.37
C ALA A 314 -16.61 4.95 -13.40
N HIS A 315 -15.93 3.85 -13.09
CA HIS A 315 -15.82 2.64 -13.90
C HIS A 315 -16.93 1.65 -13.51
N CYS A 316 -17.88 1.46 -14.41
CA CYS A 316 -19.02 0.56 -14.21
C CYS A 316 -18.67 -0.86 -14.62
N LYS A 317 -19.09 -1.83 -13.79
CA LYS A 317 -18.96 -3.25 -14.08
C LYS A 317 -20.26 -3.97 -13.75
N LYS A 318 -20.85 -4.61 -14.77
CA LYS A 318 -22.14 -5.31 -14.72
C LYS A 318 -23.29 -4.44 -14.17
N VAL A 319 -23.20 -3.13 -14.38
CA VAL A 319 -24.24 -2.18 -13.96
C VAL A 319 -25.44 -2.30 -14.89
N PRO A 320 -26.69 -2.32 -14.40
CA PRO A 320 -27.88 -2.40 -15.25
C PRO A 320 -27.94 -1.27 -16.28
N GLU A 321 -28.28 -1.60 -17.52
CA GLU A 321 -28.48 -0.61 -18.57
C GLU A 321 -29.60 0.35 -18.19
N GLY A 322 -29.37 1.64 -18.40
CA GLY A 322 -30.27 2.71 -18.01
C GLY A 322 -29.98 3.32 -16.63
N THR A 323 -29.06 2.74 -15.85
CA THR A 323 -28.55 3.35 -14.61
C THR A 323 -28.03 4.76 -14.91
N VAL A 324 -28.34 5.72 -14.05
CA VAL A 324 -27.84 7.10 -14.13
C VAL A 324 -26.70 7.26 -13.14
N ILE A 325 -25.55 7.72 -13.65
CA ILE A 325 -24.38 8.07 -12.84
C ILE A 325 -24.11 9.57 -12.97
N ALA A 326 -23.80 10.21 -11.85
CA ALA A 326 -23.31 11.58 -11.83
C ALA A 326 -22.16 11.76 -10.84
N LEU A 327 -21.16 12.54 -11.23
CA LEU A 327 -19.99 12.94 -10.45
C LEU A 327 -20.05 14.46 -10.32
N ASN A 328 -20.57 14.94 -9.20
CA ASN A 328 -20.83 16.37 -8.98
C ASN A 328 -20.08 16.88 -7.76
N PHE A 329 -19.38 18.00 -7.89
CA PHE A 329 -18.69 18.65 -6.79
C PHE A 329 -19.68 19.38 -5.88
N LYS A 330 -19.51 19.26 -4.57
CA LYS A 330 -20.28 20.06 -3.61
C LYS A 330 -19.80 21.52 -3.56
N ASP A 331 -18.51 21.74 -3.76
CA ASP A 331 -17.92 23.09 -3.82
C ASP A 331 -18.37 23.82 -5.08
N SER A 332 -19.00 24.98 -4.92
CA SER A 332 -19.48 25.83 -6.01
C SER A 332 -18.37 26.30 -6.95
N LYS A 333 -17.12 26.39 -6.47
CA LYS A 333 -15.97 26.74 -7.31
C LYS A 333 -15.61 25.68 -8.34
N LEU A 334 -16.11 24.46 -8.16
CA LEU A 334 -15.84 23.31 -9.02
C LEU A 334 -17.08 22.86 -9.81
N HIS A 335 -18.21 23.57 -9.71
CA HIS A 335 -19.48 23.15 -10.35
C HIS A 335 -19.41 23.09 -11.88
N ASP A 336 -18.58 23.91 -12.52
CA ASP A 336 -18.37 23.88 -13.97
C ASP A 336 -17.77 22.55 -14.44
N ALA A 337 -17.16 21.79 -13.52
CA ALA A 337 -16.60 20.47 -13.76
C ALA A 337 -17.56 19.33 -13.37
N ASN A 338 -18.85 19.58 -13.14
CA ASN A 338 -19.80 18.51 -12.87
C ASN A 338 -20.03 17.64 -14.12
N SER A 339 -20.07 16.31 -13.97
CA SER A 339 -20.37 15.42 -15.11
C SER A 339 -21.81 15.54 -15.60
N GLY A 340 -22.71 16.03 -14.74
CA GLY A 340 -24.15 15.90 -14.94
C GLY A 340 -24.62 14.45 -14.89
N ASN A 341 -25.89 14.23 -15.25
CA ASN A 341 -26.51 12.91 -15.24
C ASN A 341 -26.16 12.15 -16.53
N VAL A 342 -25.34 11.11 -16.41
CA VAL A 342 -24.93 10.27 -17.53
C VAL A 342 -25.66 8.93 -17.45
N LYS A 343 -26.41 8.60 -18.51
CA LYS A 343 -27.11 7.31 -18.61
C LYS A 343 -26.15 6.23 -19.10
N ILE A 344 -26.03 5.14 -18.35
CA ILE A 344 -25.24 3.97 -18.70
C ILE A 344 -25.99 3.17 -19.77
N THR A 345 -25.30 2.85 -20.86
CA THR A 345 -25.87 2.15 -22.02
C THR A 345 -25.31 0.75 -22.21
N ARG A 346 -24.29 0.39 -21.42
CA ARG A 346 -23.62 -0.91 -21.46
C ARG A 346 -23.18 -1.27 -20.05
N GLY A 347 -23.21 -2.55 -19.71
CA GLY A 347 -22.77 -3.03 -18.39
C GLY A 347 -21.30 -2.75 -18.04
N TYR A 348 -20.47 -2.42 -19.05
CA TYR A 348 -19.12 -1.89 -18.89
C TYR A 348 -19.02 -0.55 -19.62
N GLN A 349 -18.92 0.52 -18.83
CA GLN A 349 -18.81 1.90 -19.31
C GLN A 349 -18.12 2.70 -18.22
N PHE A 350 -17.41 3.77 -18.56
CA PHE A 350 -16.94 4.72 -17.57
C PHE A 350 -17.55 6.10 -17.81
N VAL A 351 -17.71 6.85 -16.73
CA VAL A 351 -18.12 8.26 -16.70
C VAL A 351 -16.99 9.04 -16.08
N SER A 352 -16.57 10.15 -16.69
CA SER A 352 -15.45 10.94 -16.18
C SER A 352 -15.78 12.41 -16.13
N THR A 353 -15.14 13.11 -15.20
CA THR A 353 -15.05 14.56 -15.22
C THR A 353 -13.68 15.05 -14.75
N GLU A 354 -13.26 16.22 -15.19
CA GLU A 354 -11.97 16.82 -14.86
C GLU A 354 -12.15 18.19 -14.20
N ALA A 355 -11.41 18.44 -13.13
CA ALA A 355 -11.47 19.71 -12.40
C ALA A 355 -10.06 20.21 -12.06
N THR A 356 -9.87 21.53 -12.09
CA THR A 356 -8.70 22.17 -11.46
C THR A 356 -9.04 22.48 -10.02
N VAL A 357 -8.44 21.74 -9.10
CA VAL A 357 -8.70 21.83 -7.67
C VAL A 357 -7.73 22.84 -7.05
N PRO A 358 -8.20 23.81 -6.23
CA PRO A 358 -7.33 24.81 -5.61
C PRO A 358 -6.22 24.19 -4.75
N ALA A 359 -5.16 24.96 -4.49
CA ALA A 359 -4.10 24.58 -3.56
C ALA A 359 -4.64 24.21 -2.17
N ASN A 360 -4.04 23.21 -1.52
CA ASN A 360 -4.34 22.78 -0.15
C ASN A 360 -5.85 22.63 0.12
N HIS A 361 -6.58 22.03 -0.81
CA HIS A 361 -8.03 22.00 -0.80
C HIS A 361 -8.58 20.64 -0.36
N LYS A 362 -9.57 20.67 0.53
CA LYS A 362 -10.38 19.51 0.93
C LYS A 362 -11.77 19.64 0.30
N GLY A 363 -12.08 18.75 -0.64
CA GLY A 363 -13.33 18.75 -1.39
C GLY A 363 -14.23 17.54 -1.10
N GLU A 364 -15.45 17.61 -1.61
CA GLU A 364 -16.44 16.52 -1.59
C GLU A 364 -16.99 16.30 -3.01
N LEU A 365 -16.88 15.07 -3.50
CA LEU A 365 -17.49 14.59 -4.73
C LEU A 365 -18.77 13.83 -4.38
N LYS A 366 -19.92 14.33 -4.80
CA LYS A 366 -21.19 13.62 -4.78
C LYS A 366 -21.25 12.64 -5.94
N VAL A 367 -21.43 11.38 -5.61
CA VAL A 367 -21.59 10.28 -6.56
C VAL A 367 -23.04 9.84 -6.51
N LEU A 368 -23.76 10.05 -7.62
CA LEU A 368 -25.09 9.50 -7.85
C LEU A 368 -24.94 8.17 -8.58
N ILE A 369 -25.58 7.12 -8.10
CA ILE A 369 -25.75 5.83 -8.75
C ILE A 369 -27.21 5.44 -8.57
N ASN A 370 -28.03 5.71 -9.59
CA ASN A 370 -29.47 5.47 -9.56
C ASN A 370 -29.84 4.45 -10.64
N THR A 371 -30.18 3.23 -10.25
CA THR A 371 -30.56 2.16 -11.19
C THR A 371 -31.91 2.48 -11.84
N PRO A 372 -32.27 1.82 -12.97
CA PRO A 372 -33.50 2.13 -13.70
C PRO A 372 -34.80 1.97 -12.88
N ASP A 373 -34.78 1.06 -11.92
CA ASP A 373 -35.86 0.78 -10.97
C ASP A 373 -35.86 1.70 -9.74
N GLY A 374 -34.86 2.58 -9.60
CA GLY A 374 -34.71 3.46 -8.44
C GLY A 374 -34.12 2.78 -7.21
N GLU A 375 -33.69 1.52 -7.35
CA GLU A 375 -33.10 0.72 -6.29
C GLU A 375 -31.58 0.92 -6.19
N LEU A 376 -30.94 0.13 -5.32
CA LEU A 376 -29.49 0.08 -5.19
C LEU A 376 -28.88 -0.90 -6.20
N LEU A 377 -27.57 -0.83 -6.41
CA LEU A 377 -26.85 -1.75 -7.28
C LEU A 377 -27.17 -3.22 -6.91
N PRO A 378 -27.50 -4.06 -7.91
CA PRO A 378 -27.75 -5.48 -7.65
C PRO A 378 -26.46 -6.25 -7.38
N GLU A 379 -26.57 -7.38 -6.70
CA GLU A 379 -25.45 -8.28 -6.41
C GLU A 379 -24.59 -8.56 -7.66
N GLY A 380 -23.27 -8.46 -7.49
CA GLY A 380 -22.30 -8.66 -8.56
C GLY A 380 -22.09 -7.46 -9.49
N ALA A 381 -22.90 -6.40 -9.38
CA ALA A 381 -22.62 -5.11 -9.99
C ALA A 381 -21.68 -4.26 -9.12
N SER A 382 -20.90 -3.38 -9.74
CA SER A 382 -20.04 -2.44 -9.01
C SER A 382 -19.75 -1.18 -9.82
N VAL A 383 -19.48 -0.10 -9.10
CA VAL A 383 -18.98 1.17 -9.64
C VAL A 383 -17.71 1.53 -8.87
N GLU A 384 -16.57 1.48 -9.55
CA GLU A 384 -15.28 1.94 -9.01
C GLU A 384 -15.04 3.39 -9.41
N VAL A 385 -15.05 4.30 -8.45
CA VAL A 385 -14.71 5.71 -8.66
C VAL A 385 -13.22 5.90 -8.41
N ARG A 386 -12.47 6.35 -9.40
CA ARG A 386 -11.03 6.63 -9.33
C ARG A 386 -10.78 8.13 -9.31
N MET A 387 -9.76 8.54 -8.57
CA MET A 387 -9.18 9.87 -8.66
C MET A 387 -7.80 9.75 -9.29
N LEU A 388 -7.55 10.53 -10.34
CA LEU A 388 -6.30 10.55 -11.08
C LEU A 388 -5.77 11.97 -11.13
N TRP A 389 -4.52 12.19 -10.75
CA TRP A 389 -3.82 13.46 -10.91
C TRP A 389 -3.28 13.57 -12.34
N LEU A 390 -3.65 14.65 -13.02
CA LEU A 390 -3.37 14.88 -14.43
C LEU A 390 -2.13 15.75 -14.57
N LEU A 391 -1.04 15.14 -15.02
CA LEU A 391 0.24 15.81 -15.22
C LEU A 391 0.44 16.08 -16.71
N ASP A 392 0.39 17.34 -17.11
CA ASP A 392 0.76 17.75 -18.46
C ASP A 392 2.28 17.94 -18.59
N HIS A 393 2.76 18.11 -19.82
CA HIS A 393 4.18 18.23 -20.14
C HIS A 393 4.88 19.47 -19.55
N THR A 394 4.12 20.40 -18.95
CA THR A 394 4.66 21.59 -18.28
C THR A 394 4.84 21.40 -16.78
N HIS A 395 4.27 20.32 -16.22
CA HIS A 395 4.36 20.01 -14.80
C HIS A 395 5.75 19.46 -14.43
N ASP A 396 6.31 19.89 -13.30
CA ASP A 396 7.65 19.48 -12.83
C ASP A 396 7.80 17.96 -12.62
N ARG A 397 6.74 17.29 -12.16
CA ARG A 397 6.68 15.82 -12.02
C ARG A 397 6.33 15.03 -13.29
N TYR A 398 6.20 15.66 -14.46
CA TYR A 398 5.72 14.98 -15.67
C TYR A 398 6.57 13.77 -16.07
N LEU A 399 7.89 13.96 -16.15
CA LEU A 399 8.81 12.89 -16.54
C LEU A 399 8.97 11.85 -15.42
N ASP A 400 9.04 12.28 -14.17
CA ASP A 400 9.06 11.39 -13.01
C ASP A 400 7.85 10.44 -13.03
N ALA A 401 6.65 10.97 -13.32
CA ALA A 401 5.42 10.19 -13.42
C ALA A 401 5.42 9.22 -14.59
N ALA A 402 5.94 9.66 -15.74
CA ALA A 402 6.06 8.80 -16.92
C ALA A 402 6.99 7.63 -16.67
N ASP A 403 8.13 7.87 -16.01
CA ASP A 403 9.08 6.81 -15.65
C ASP A 403 8.48 5.86 -14.63
N MET A 404 7.79 6.40 -13.63
CA MET A 404 7.14 5.63 -12.57
C MET A 404 6.01 4.73 -13.09
N LEU A 405 5.22 5.18 -14.07
CA LEU A 405 4.15 4.39 -14.69
C LEU A 405 4.57 3.62 -15.95
N CYS A 406 5.87 3.61 -16.28
CA CYS A 406 6.39 3.08 -17.55
C CYS A 406 5.68 3.65 -18.79
N ALA A 407 5.15 4.88 -18.71
CA ALA A 407 4.35 5.55 -19.73
C ALA A 407 5.21 6.37 -20.70
N HIS A 408 6.39 5.87 -21.07
CA HIS A 408 7.37 6.61 -21.89
C HIS A 408 6.85 6.95 -23.30
N GLU A 409 5.93 6.15 -23.86
CA GLU A 409 5.29 6.45 -25.14
C GLU A 409 4.38 7.67 -25.05
N ASP A 410 3.58 7.76 -23.99
CA ASP A 410 2.72 8.92 -23.75
C ASP A 410 3.55 10.17 -23.48
N ALA A 411 4.66 10.03 -22.73
CA ALA A 411 5.61 11.12 -22.50
C ALA A 411 6.24 11.64 -23.79
N ARG A 412 6.70 10.74 -24.68
CA ARG A 412 7.24 11.12 -26.01
C ARG A 412 6.19 11.82 -26.89
N ALA A 413 4.92 11.43 -26.75
CA ALA A 413 3.80 12.04 -27.47
C ALA A 413 3.25 13.30 -26.78
N LEU A 414 3.86 13.78 -25.69
CA LEU A 414 3.42 14.92 -24.88
C LEU A 414 1.97 14.79 -24.37
N ARG A 415 1.51 13.55 -24.17
CA ARG A 415 0.18 13.26 -23.62
C ARG A 415 0.20 13.43 -22.11
N THR A 416 -0.93 13.83 -21.54
CA THR A 416 -1.12 13.92 -20.09
C THR A 416 -0.90 12.55 -19.45
N ILE A 417 -0.05 12.51 -18.42
CA ILE A 417 0.15 11.32 -17.59
C ILE A 417 -0.89 11.33 -16.47
N LYS A 418 -1.52 10.18 -16.24
CA LYS A 418 -2.58 10.01 -15.24
C LYS A 418 -2.05 9.24 -14.03
N MET A 419 -1.69 9.98 -12.99
CA MET A 419 -1.17 9.44 -11.74
C MET A 419 -2.31 8.96 -10.83
N PRO A 420 -2.32 7.69 -10.38
CA PRO A 420 -3.34 7.22 -9.44
C PRO A 420 -3.26 7.93 -8.08
N MET A 421 -4.38 8.51 -7.62
CA MET A 421 -4.49 9.13 -6.29
C MET A 421 -5.38 8.34 -5.33
N GLY A 422 -6.01 7.27 -5.81
CA GLY A 422 -6.89 6.41 -5.02
C GLY A 422 -8.17 6.05 -5.76
N ASN A 423 -8.90 5.09 -5.20
CA ASN A 423 -10.21 4.69 -5.70
C ASN A 423 -11.18 4.39 -4.55
N PHE A 424 -12.47 4.35 -4.87
CA PHE A 424 -13.55 3.93 -4.00
C PHE A 424 -14.47 3.00 -4.78
N ILE A 425 -14.82 1.84 -4.23
CA ILE A 425 -15.70 0.88 -4.94
C ILE A 425 -17.06 0.79 -4.24
N PHE A 426 -18.11 1.13 -4.97
CA PHE A 426 -19.48 0.78 -4.59
C PHE A 426 -19.82 -0.60 -5.14
N THR A 427 -20.23 -1.54 -4.28
CA THR A 427 -20.69 -2.87 -4.68
C THR A 427 -22.20 -3.00 -4.50
N GLY A 428 -22.83 -3.81 -5.34
CA GLY A 428 -24.23 -4.13 -5.17
C GLY A 428 -24.49 -5.08 -4.01
N ILE A 429 -25.74 -5.08 -3.55
CA ILE A 429 -26.23 -5.89 -2.43
C ILE A 429 -27.21 -6.95 -2.92
N GLN A 430 -27.29 -8.05 -2.18
CA GLN A 430 -28.34 -9.04 -2.39
C GLN A 430 -29.68 -8.43 -1.95
N SER A 431 -30.66 -8.44 -2.86
CA SER A 431 -31.99 -7.83 -2.70
C SER A 431 -32.81 -8.37 -1.53
N ASP A 432 -32.44 -9.53 -0.97
CA ASP A 432 -33.19 -10.20 0.11
C ASP A 432 -32.93 -9.61 1.51
N ILE A 433 -31.97 -8.70 1.65
CA ILE A 433 -31.64 -8.04 2.94
C ILE A 433 -32.56 -6.83 3.22
N LEU A 434 -33.34 -6.38 2.24
CA LEU A 434 -34.20 -5.19 2.37
C LEU A 434 -35.70 -5.47 2.51
N SER A 435 -36.14 -6.74 2.60
CA SER A 435 -37.55 -7.03 2.91
C SER A 435 -37.80 -7.01 4.44
N PRO A 436 -38.76 -6.23 4.96
CA PRO A 436 -39.16 -6.29 6.37
C PRO A 436 -39.84 -7.62 6.78
N SER A 437 -39.98 -8.58 5.86
CA SER A 437 -40.75 -9.82 6.06
C SER A 437 -39.97 -11.01 6.63
N SER A 438 -38.66 -10.92 6.86
CA SER A 438 -37.86 -12.03 7.41
C SER A 438 -37.75 -12.04 8.94
N LEU A 439 -38.45 -11.14 9.65
CA LEU A 439 -38.50 -11.12 11.13
C LEU A 439 -39.56 -12.06 11.77
N GLN A 440 -40.02 -13.09 11.05
CA GLN A 440 -40.80 -14.17 11.67
C GLN A 440 -40.23 -15.53 11.29
N LYS A 441 -39.75 -16.24 12.33
CA LYS A 441 -39.12 -17.56 12.38
C LYS A 441 -37.59 -17.53 12.27
N ILE A 442 -36.92 -17.38 13.42
CA ILE A 442 -36.29 -18.47 14.18
C ILE A 442 -36.48 -18.16 15.67
#